data_AF-A0A6G0AEN7-F1
#
_entry.id   AF-A0A6G0AEN7-F1
#
_cell.length_a   1.000
_cell.length_b   1.000
_cell.length_c   1.000
_cell.angle_alpha   90.00
_cell.angle_beta   90.00
_cell.angle_gamma   90.00
#
_symmetry.space_group_name_H-M   'P 1'
#
loop_
_entity.id
_entity.type
_entity.pdbx_description
1 polymer ?
#
loop_
_entity_poly.entity_id
_entity_poly.type
_entity_poly.pdbx_seq_one_letter_code
_entity_poly.pdbx_strand_id
1 'polypeptide(L)'
;MSNAYFKVPHPINEPVKSYKPGSPEREELKKKLIELKSKKIEVPLIIGGEEVKTGNTEEMRIPHNHSHVLGVYHKASKKEVDMAVEAALEARKEWAEMPWEHRVSVFLKIADLLAGP
;
A
#
# COMPACT_ATOMS: atom_id res chain seq x y z
N MET A 1 -13.80 1.03 29.00
CA MET A 1 -13.67 2.46 28.66
C MET A 1 -12.37 2.96 29.25
N SER A 2 -11.51 3.55 28.42
CA SER A 2 -10.27 4.19 28.90
C SER A 2 -10.61 5.57 29.48
N ASN A 3 -10.17 5.85 30.71
CA ASN A 3 -10.32 7.16 31.34
C ASN A 3 -9.07 8.01 31.06
N ALA A 4 -8.84 8.36 29.79
CA ALA A 4 -7.69 9.15 29.35
C ALA A 4 -8.09 10.15 28.24
N TYR A 5 -7.38 11.29 28.18
CA TYR A 5 -7.47 12.23 27.08
C TYR A 5 -6.35 11.95 26.06
N PHE A 6 -6.69 11.36 24.92
CA PHE A 6 -5.73 11.09 23.86
C PHE A 6 -5.49 12.36 23.03
N LYS A 7 -4.21 12.70 22.79
CA LYS A 7 -3.80 13.79 21.90
C LYS A 7 -3.15 13.21 20.65
N VAL A 8 -3.68 13.58 19.49
CA VAL A 8 -3.05 13.30 18.20
C VAL A 8 -1.94 14.34 17.96
N PRO A 9 -0.75 13.95 17.47
CA PRO A 9 0.28 14.91 17.10
C PRO A 9 -0.25 15.94 16.10
N HIS A 10 0.23 17.18 16.19
CA HIS A 10 -0.13 18.20 15.21
C HIS A 10 0.47 17.82 13.84
N PRO A 11 -0.33 17.72 12.77
CA PRO A 11 0.19 17.33 11.47
C PRO A 11 1.03 18.47 10.89
N ILE A 12 2.20 18.11 10.35
CA ILE A 12 3.03 18.99 9.52
C ILE A 12 3.15 18.37 8.14
N ASN A 13 3.36 19.20 7.11
CA ASN A 13 3.59 18.67 5.77
C ASN A 13 4.92 17.93 5.70
N GLU A 14 4.91 16.76 5.06
CA GLU A 14 6.11 15.96 4.83
C GLU A 14 7.12 16.75 3.97
N PRO A 15 8.38 16.91 4.42
CA PRO A 15 9.40 17.63 3.67
C PRO A 15 9.71 16.98 2.31
N VAL A 16 9.75 17.78 1.26
CA VAL A 16 10.14 17.29 -0.07
C VAL A 16 11.67 17.13 -0.13
N LYS A 17 12.14 15.90 -0.33
CA LYS A 17 13.57 15.60 -0.48
C LYS A 17 14.13 16.19 -1.80
N SER A 18 15.41 16.54 -1.79
CA SER A 18 16.03 17.30 -2.88
C SER A 18 16.46 16.45 -4.08
N TYR A 19 16.86 15.19 -3.83
CA TYR A 19 17.42 14.28 -4.85
C TYR A 19 18.59 14.87 -5.65
N LYS A 20 19.33 15.82 -5.05
CA LYS A 20 20.51 16.44 -5.68
C LYS A 20 21.61 15.40 -5.95
N PRO A 21 22.54 15.64 -6.88
CA PRO A 21 23.68 14.74 -7.10
C PRO A 21 24.43 14.45 -5.79
N GLY A 22 24.73 13.17 -5.53
CA GLY A 22 25.44 12.72 -4.32
C GLY A 22 24.60 12.70 -3.03
N SER A 23 23.30 12.99 -3.08
CA SER A 23 22.43 12.88 -1.91
C SER A 23 22.06 11.42 -1.60
N PRO A 24 21.96 11.02 -0.31
CA PRO A 24 21.59 9.66 0.07
C PRO A 24 20.24 9.22 -0.50
N GLU A 25 19.23 10.09 -0.48
CA GLU A 25 17.90 9.77 -1.01
C GLU A 25 17.90 9.44 -2.51
N ARG A 26 18.84 10.03 -3.27
CA ARG A 26 19.00 9.75 -4.69
C ARG A 26 19.66 8.39 -4.92
N GLU A 27 20.61 8.02 -4.07
CA GLU A 27 21.26 6.71 -4.13
C GLU A 27 20.28 5.58 -3.80
N GLU A 28 19.48 5.76 -2.73
CA GLU A 28 18.42 4.83 -2.34
C GLU A 28 17.38 4.67 -3.46
N LEU A 29 16.93 5.78 -4.05
CA LEU A 29 15.98 5.75 -5.16
C LEU A 29 16.55 4.99 -6.37
N LYS A 30 17.80 5.26 -6.75
CA LYS A 30 18.46 4.55 -7.85
C LYS A 30 18.58 3.05 -7.58
N LYS A 31 18.97 2.68 -6.35
CA LYS A 31 19.05 1.28 -5.93
C LYS A 31 17.70 0.60 -6.04
N LYS A 32 16.62 1.24 -5.56
CA LYS A 32 15.27 0.68 -5.63
C LYS A 32 14.75 0.57 -7.05
N LEU A 33 15.04 1.55 -7.92
CA LEU A 33 14.69 1.48 -9.34
C LEU A 33 15.37 0.30 -10.05
N ILE A 34 16.64 0.04 -9.76
CA ILE A 34 17.35 -1.12 -10.31
C ILE A 34 16.74 -2.42 -9.80
N GLU A 35 16.47 -2.51 -8.50
CA GLU A 35 15.87 -3.69 -7.87
C GLU A 35 14.48 -4.01 -8.44
N LEU A 36 13.62 -3.01 -8.60
CA LEU A 36 12.26 -3.22 -9.10
C LEU A 36 12.24 -3.57 -10.59
N LYS A 37 13.18 -3.02 -11.38
CA LYS A 37 13.32 -3.37 -12.80
C LYS A 37 13.92 -4.76 -13.02
N SER A 38 14.63 -5.34 -12.05
CA SER A 38 15.24 -6.67 -12.21
C SER A 38 14.28 -7.82 -11.86
N LYS A 39 13.12 -7.51 -11.28
CA LYS A 39 12.13 -8.49 -10.83
C LYS A 39 10.87 -8.40 -11.68
N LYS A 40 10.18 -9.54 -11.81
CA LYS A 40 8.79 -9.57 -12.25
C LYS A 40 7.91 -9.85 -11.05
N ILE A 41 6.97 -8.96 -10.76
CA ILE A 41 6.04 -9.12 -9.63
C ILE A 41 4.69 -9.67 -10.11
N GLU A 42 4.08 -10.54 -9.32
CA GLU A 42 2.69 -10.96 -9.49
C GLU A 42 1.87 -10.24 -8.42
N VAL A 43 0.84 -9.51 -8.83
CA VAL A 43 -0.02 -8.73 -7.92
C VAL A 43 -1.38 -9.45 -7.80
N PRO A 44 -1.64 -10.16 -6.69
CA PRO A 44 -2.94 -10.77 -6.44
C PRO A 44 -3.97 -9.71 -6.05
N LEU A 45 -5.24 -10.11 -6.02
CA LEU A 45 -6.24 -9.37 -5.27
C LEU A 45 -6.03 -9.66 -3.77
N ILE A 46 -6.25 -8.67 -2.90
CA ILE A 46 -6.27 -8.88 -1.45
C ILE A 46 -7.72 -8.74 -0.98
N ILE A 47 -8.32 -9.84 -0.53
CA ILE A 47 -9.72 -9.90 -0.12
C ILE A 47 -9.79 -10.52 1.27
N GLY A 48 -10.35 -9.78 2.24
CA GLY A 48 -10.43 -10.25 3.63
C GLY A 48 -9.07 -10.48 4.31
N GLY A 49 -7.99 -9.91 3.77
CA GLY A 49 -6.62 -10.14 4.24
C GLY A 49 -5.87 -11.27 3.52
N GLU A 50 -6.53 -11.99 2.60
CA GLU A 50 -5.94 -13.13 1.89
C GLU A 50 -5.63 -12.79 0.42
N GLU A 51 -4.58 -13.42 -0.11
CA GLU A 51 -4.22 -13.34 -1.53
C GLU A 51 -5.15 -14.20 -2.39
N VAL A 52 -5.84 -13.57 -3.35
CA VAL A 52 -6.70 -14.25 -4.33
C VAL A 52 -6.11 -14.13 -5.73
N LYS A 53 -5.68 -15.27 -6.28
CA LYS A 53 -5.15 -15.39 -7.64
C LYS A 53 -6.22 -15.94 -8.59
N THR A 54 -6.72 -15.09 -9.47
CA THR A 54 -7.81 -15.42 -10.40
C THR A 54 -7.37 -16.18 -11.65
N GLY A 55 -6.07 -16.24 -11.93
CA GLY A 55 -5.52 -16.71 -13.22
C GLY A 55 -5.81 -15.81 -14.43
N ASN A 56 -6.85 -14.97 -14.38
CA ASN A 56 -7.10 -13.91 -15.37
C ASN A 56 -6.17 -12.73 -15.10
N THR A 57 -5.05 -12.68 -15.82
CA THR A 57 -3.99 -11.69 -15.58
C THR A 57 -3.80 -10.74 -16.74
N GLU A 58 -3.20 -9.59 -16.43
CA GLU A 58 -2.73 -8.62 -17.42
C GLU A 58 -1.39 -8.04 -17.00
N GLU A 59 -0.59 -7.61 -17.98
CA GLU A 59 0.76 -7.13 -17.73
C GLU A 59 0.79 -5.68 -17.24
N MET A 60 1.69 -5.43 -16.29
CA MET A 60 2.09 -4.06 -15.93
C MET A 60 3.37 -3.72 -16.68
N ARG A 61 3.32 -2.65 -17.49
CA ARG A 61 4.44 -2.21 -18.32
C ARG A 61 4.90 -0.82 -17.91
N ILE A 62 6.18 -0.53 -18.11
CA ILE A 62 6.73 0.81 -17.86
C ILE A 62 6.23 1.78 -18.94
N PRO A 63 5.52 2.88 -18.62
CA PRO A 63 4.95 3.76 -19.63
C PRO A 63 5.99 4.43 -20.54
N HIS A 64 7.19 4.73 -20.02
CA HIS A 64 8.30 5.28 -20.81
C HIS A 64 9.20 4.22 -21.45
N ASN A 65 8.93 2.93 -21.23
CA ASN A 65 9.64 1.81 -21.83
C ASN A 65 8.72 0.57 -21.94
N HIS A 66 7.79 0.64 -22.89
CA HIS A 66 6.69 -0.31 -23.03
C HIS A 66 7.15 -1.76 -23.26
N SER A 67 8.38 -1.98 -23.75
CA SER A 67 8.96 -3.32 -23.93
C SER A 67 9.29 -4.00 -22.60
N HIS A 68 9.46 -3.23 -21.52
CA HIS A 68 9.77 -3.75 -20.20
C HIS A 68 8.49 -4.07 -19.41
N VAL A 69 8.33 -5.36 -19.07
CA VAL A 69 7.24 -5.88 -18.25
C VAL A 69 7.69 -5.92 -16.79
N LEU A 70 7.05 -5.14 -15.93
CA LEU A 70 7.28 -5.13 -14.48
C LEU A 70 6.69 -6.35 -13.78
N GLY A 71 5.68 -6.97 -14.38
CA GLY A 71 4.91 -8.00 -13.72
C GLY A 71 3.55 -8.21 -14.33
N VAL A 72 2.71 -8.96 -13.63
CA VAL A 72 1.32 -9.18 -13.96
C VAL A 72 0.45 -8.89 -12.74
N TYR A 73 -0.80 -8.50 -12.98
CA TYR A 73 -1.80 -8.37 -11.92
C TYR A 73 -3.03 -9.21 -12.25
N HIS A 74 -3.71 -9.70 -11.21
CA HIS A 74 -4.95 -10.43 -11.34
C HIS A 74 -6.13 -9.47 -11.52
N LYS A 75 -6.97 -9.75 -12.51
CA LYS A 75 -8.23 -9.03 -12.74
C LYS A 75 -9.35 -9.72 -11.99
N ALA A 76 -10.17 -8.93 -11.31
CA ALA A 76 -11.37 -9.39 -10.63
C ALA A 76 -12.50 -9.64 -11.63
N SER A 77 -13.27 -10.70 -11.41
CA SER A 77 -14.59 -10.90 -12.02
C SER A 77 -15.68 -10.51 -11.03
N LYS A 78 -16.95 -10.67 -11.43
CA LYS A 78 -18.10 -10.48 -10.52
C LYS A 78 -17.94 -11.28 -9.22
N LYS A 79 -17.42 -12.50 -9.30
CA LYS A 79 -17.22 -13.38 -8.14
C LYS A 79 -16.30 -12.74 -7.10
N GLU A 80 -15.12 -12.28 -7.51
CA GLU A 80 -14.16 -11.69 -6.58
C GLU A 80 -14.64 -10.33 -6.03
N VAL A 81 -15.41 -9.58 -6.82
CA VAL A 81 -16.06 -8.36 -6.33
C VAL A 81 -17.09 -8.68 -5.24
N ASP A 82 -17.95 -9.67 -5.46
CA ASP A 82 -18.94 -10.10 -4.45
C ASP A 82 -18.24 -10.57 -3.16
N MET A 83 -17.15 -11.35 -3.27
CA MET A 83 -16.32 -11.77 -2.14
C MET A 83 -15.71 -10.56 -1.39
N ALA A 84 -15.23 -9.54 -2.11
CA ALA A 84 -14.67 -8.34 -1.51
C ALA A 84 -15.72 -7.52 -0.76
N VAL A 85 -16.95 -7.43 -1.29
CA VAL A 85 -18.08 -6.77 -0.63
C VAL A 85 -18.45 -7.49 0.66
N GLU A 86 -18.57 -8.82 0.62
CA GLU A 86 -18.89 -9.63 1.80
C GLU A 86 -17.83 -9.45 2.89
N ALA A 87 -16.54 -9.63 2.55
CA ALA A 87 -15.44 -9.46 3.49
C ALA A 87 -15.40 -8.05 4.11
N ALA A 88 -15.70 -7.01 3.32
CA ALA A 88 -15.77 -5.63 3.82
C ALA A 88 -16.96 -5.43 4.79
N LEU A 89 -18.12 -6.03 4.51
CA LEU A 89 -19.30 -5.97 5.37
C LEU A 89 -19.08 -6.70 6.70
N GLU A 90 -18.41 -7.86 6.66
CA GLU A 90 -18.02 -8.63 7.85
C GLU A 90 -17.07 -7.82 8.74
N ALA A 91 -16.00 -7.27 8.17
CA ALA A 91 -15.00 -6.47 8.90
C ALA A 91 -15.56 -5.12 9.42
N ARG A 92 -16.65 -4.61 8.82
CA ARG A 92 -17.21 -3.29 9.13
C ARG A 92 -17.53 -3.12 10.62
N LYS A 93 -18.13 -4.14 11.25
CA LYS A 93 -18.59 -4.03 12.64
C LYS A 93 -17.40 -3.86 13.59
N GLU A 94 -16.41 -4.74 13.47
CA GLU A 94 -15.19 -4.70 14.29
C GLU A 94 -14.42 -3.39 14.09
N TRP A 95 -14.23 -2.96 12.83
CA TRP A 95 -13.56 -1.70 12.54
C TRP A 95 -14.34 -0.48 13.09
N ALA A 96 -15.68 -0.51 13.05
CA ALA A 96 -16.49 0.58 13.57
C ALA A 96 -16.50 0.64 15.11
N GLU A 97 -16.45 -0.51 15.77
CA GLU A 97 -16.39 -0.64 17.23
C GLU A 97 -15.00 -0.33 17.80
N MET A 98 -13.95 -0.41 16.97
CA MET A 98 -12.59 -0.04 17.35
C MET A 98 -12.52 1.41 17.85
N PRO A 99 -11.93 1.65 19.04
CA PRO A 99 -11.70 3.01 19.54
C PRO A 99 -10.97 3.86 18.51
N TRP A 100 -11.39 5.13 18.38
CA TRP A 100 -10.91 5.99 17.31
C TRP A 100 -9.39 6.20 17.36
N GLU A 101 -8.80 6.22 18.57
CA GLU A 101 -7.37 6.36 18.80
C GLU A 101 -6.57 5.19 18.21
N HIS A 102 -7.11 3.96 18.27
CA HIS A 102 -6.48 2.79 17.66
C HIS A 102 -6.57 2.86 16.13
N ARG A 103 -7.71 3.29 15.58
CA ARG A 103 -7.83 3.52 14.13
C ARG A 103 -6.83 4.58 13.65
N VAL A 104 -6.68 5.69 14.37
CA VAL A 104 -5.69 6.73 14.07
C VAL A 104 -4.27 6.18 14.13
N SER A 105 -3.96 5.33 15.12
CA SER A 105 -2.62 4.74 15.27
C SER A 105 -2.17 3.94 14.05
N VAL A 106 -3.11 3.26 13.35
CA VAL A 106 -2.82 2.56 12.09
C VAL A 106 -2.33 3.55 11.03
N PHE A 107 -3.02 4.68 10.84
CA PHE A 107 -2.64 5.69 9.85
C PHE A 107 -1.35 6.42 10.21
N LEU A 108 -1.13 6.72 11.50
CA LEU A 108 0.14 7.32 11.95
C LEU A 108 1.31 6.37 11.68
N LYS A 109 1.13 5.07 11.96
CA LYS A 109 2.15 4.07 11.65
C LYS A 109 2.42 3.97 10.13
N ILE A 110 1.38 4.05 9.30
CA ILE A 110 1.52 4.08 7.83
C ILE A 110 2.31 5.32 7.40
N ALA A 111 2.01 6.49 7.97
CA ALA A 111 2.74 7.72 7.65
C ALA A 111 4.24 7.60 7.97
N ASP A 112 4.58 7.10 9.16
CA ASP A 112 5.98 6.89 9.56
C ASP A 112 6.69 5.90 8.64
N LEU A 113 6.03 4.79 8.27
CA LEU A 113 6.60 3.80 7.35
C LEU A 113 6.84 4.38 5.95
N LEU A 114 6.01 5.31 5.49
CA LEU A 114 6.14 5.96 4.18
C LEU A 114 7.18 7.09 4.16
N ALA A 115 7.32 7.86 5.25
CA ALA A 115 8.34 8.91 5.36
C ALA A 115 9.78 8.32 5.27
N GLY A 116 9.91 7.06 5.68
CA GLY A 116 11.16 6.32 5.70
C GLY A 116 11.73 6.23 7.13
N PRO A 117 12.79 5.42 7.33
CA PRO A 117 13.57 5.47 8.56
C PRO A 117 14.29 6.82 8.75
#